data_AF-A0A9E4DWW0-F1
#
_entry.id   AF-A0A9E4DWW0-F1
#
_cell.length_a   1.000
_cell.length_b   1.000
_cell.length_c   1.000
_cell.angle_alpha   90.00
_cell.angle_beta   90.00
_cell.angle_gamma   90.00
#
_symmetry.space_group_name_H-M   'P 1'
#
loop_
_entity.id
_entity.type
_entity.pdbx_description
1 polymer ?
#
loop_
_entity_poly.entity_id
_entity_poly.type
_entity_poly.pdbx_seq_one_letter_code
_entity_poly.pdbx_strand_id
1 'polypeptide(L)'
;REYAPGAYDVRELRVHIKKRPPWAATEKAQQLFTASDANYMVIGYYHPGYETPLLQLIWERGFQAGLVVKGEEGTSHYALRLGNPSTAERQAINYSQGFRRVGGRREDFSLDIDPSEFGFNYEKNPRIETISPEAFASAGMEALSGHKGQIYDRLVLNTAMTDYLLGLCSDPHEAVERTKEAIDSGRALAHLATYIAKSNL
;
A
#
# COMPACT_ATOMS: atom_id res chain seq x y z
N ARG A 1 -10.80 13.56 13.79
CA ARG A 1 -11.78 14.57 14.27
C ARG A 1 -12.73 14.97 13.15
N GLU A 2 -12.23 15.47 12.01
CA GLU A 2 -13.08 16.01 10.93
C GLU A 2 -13.85 14.95 10.16
N TYR A 3 -13.19 13.90 9.68
CA TYR A 3 -13.83 12.89 8.81
C TYR A 3 -14.50 11.72 9.54
N ALA A 4 -14.18 11.53 10.82
CA ALA A 4 -14.73 10.45 11.65
C ALA A 4 -14.82 10.91 13.13
N PRO A 5 -15.74 11.83 13.47
CA PRO A 5 -15.85 12.40 14.81
C PRO A 5 -16.12 11.32 15.88
N GLY A 6 -17.04 10.39 15.63
CA GLY A 6 -17.33 9.32 16.60
C GLY A 6 -16.13 8.42 16.91
N ALA A 7 -15.30 8.10 15.90
CA ALA A 7 -14.06 7.35 16.11
C ALA A 7 -13.02 8.15 16.91
N TYR A 8 -13.03 9.48 16.77
CA TYR A 8 -12.17 10.39 17.52
C TYR A 8 -12.64 10.60 18.97
N ASP A 9 -13.94 10.57 19.21
CA ASP A 9 -14.53 10.75 20.55
C ASP A 9 -14.17 9.59 21.48
N VAL A 10 -13.99 8.38 20.95
CA VAL A 10 -13.58 7.20 21.73
C VAL A 10 -12.06 7.07 21.93
N ARG A 11 -11.26 8.09 21.59
CA ARG A 11 -9.78 8.02 21.70
C ARG A 11 -9.29 7.74 23.12
N GLU A 12 -9.88 8.38 24.14
CA GLU A 12 -9.47 8.19 25.54
C GLU A 12 -9.82 6.77 26.01
N LEU A 13 -10.97 6.25 25.57
CA LEU A 13 -11.34 4.86 25.82
C LEU A 13 -10.35 3.89 25.18
N ARG A 14 -9.85 4.16 23.97
CA ARG A 14 -8.81 3.33 23.31
C ARG A 14 -7.50 3.34 24.11
N VAL A 15 -7.08 4.51 24.59
CA VAL A 15 -5.90 4.65 25.48
C VAL A 15 -6.10 3.82 26.75
N HIS A 16 -7.30 3.82 27.32
CA HIS A 16 -7.62 3.05 28.51
C HIS A 16 -7.62 1.53 28.26
N ILE A 17 -8.20 1.06 27.15
CA ILE A 17 -8.25 -0.37 26.79
C ILE A 17 -6.86 -0.97 26.59
N LYS A 18 -5.88 -0.20 26.07
CA LYS A 18 -4.48 -0.61 25.78
C LYS A 18 -4.28 -1.81 24.84
N LYS A 19 -5.34 -2.49 24.44
CA LYS A 19 -5.37 -3.57 23.43
C LYS A 19 -5.92 -3.05 22.11
N ARG A 20 -5.75 -3.84 21.04
CA ARG A 20 -6.36 -3.56 19.74
C ARG A 20 -7.81 -4.07 19.75
N PRO A 21 -8.81 -3.19 19.82
CA PRO A 21 -10.20 -3.60 19.75
C PRO A 21 -10.58 -4.00 18.32
N PRO A 22 -11.68 -4.74 18.10
CA PRO A 22 -12.12 -5.15 16.76
C PRO A 22 -12.26 -4.00 15.76
N TRP A 23 -12.71 -2.82 16.23
CA TRP A 23 -12.85 -1.65 15.36
C TRP A 23 -11.51 -1.07 14.87
N ALA A 24 -10.39 -1.36 15.54
CA ALA A 24 -9.07 -0.97 15.04
C ALA A 24 -8.65 -1.80 13.81
N ALA A 25 -9.25 -2.97 13.60
CA ALA A 25 -9.06 -3.74 12.37
C ALA A 25 -10.00 -3.24 11.26
N THR A 26 -11.26 -2.94 11.58
CA THR A 26 -12.26 -2.53 10.59
C THR A 26 -12.15 -1.05 10.18
N GLU A 27 -11.56 -0.17 11.00
CA GLU A 27 -11.33 1.24 10.66
C GLU A 27 -10.45 1.41 9.41
N LYS A 28 -9.60 0.42 9.11
CA LYS A 28 -8.77 0.38 7.90
C LYS A 28 -9.58 0.31 6.61
N ALA A 29 -10.81 -0.21 6.67
CA ALA A 29 -11.72 -0.31 5.53
C ALA A 29 -12.74 0.84 5.48
N GLN A 30 -12.48 1.96 6.15
CA GLN A 30 -13.31 3.16 6.04
C GLN A 30 -13.13 3.83 4.69
N GLN A 31 -14.25 4.26 4.11
CA GLN A 31 -14.27 5.08 2.91
C GLN A 31 -14.63 6.50 3.31
N LEU A 32 -13.62 7.37 3.40
CA LEU A 32 -13.83 8.79 3.72
C LEU A 32 -14.19 9.61 2.49
N PHE A 33 -13.72 9.16 1.32
CA PHE A 33 -13.94 9.82 0.03
C PHE A 33 -14.38 8.79 -1.01
N THR A 34 -15.17 9.26 -1.97
CA THR A 34 -15.61 8.48 -3.11
C THR A 34 -15.18 9.21 -4.38
N ALA A 35 -14.46 8.52 -5.25
CA ALA A 35 -14.17 9.00 -6.59
C ALA A 35 -15.38 8.75 -7.52
N SER A 36 -15.56 9.60 -8.52
CA SER A 36 -16.66 9.51 -9.50
C SER A 36 -16.57 8.28 -10.38
N ASP A 37 -15.35 7.86 -10.72
CA ASP A 37 -15.11 6.89 -11.80
C ASP A 37 -14.86 5.48 -11.24
N ALA A 38 -13.87 5.34 -10.35
CA ALA A 38 -13.52 4.07 -9.74
C ALA A 38 -12.91 4.26 -8.35
N ASN A 39 -13.23 3.34 -7.44
CA ASN A 39 -12.71 3.29 -6.09
C ASN A 39 -11.91 2.00 -5.89
N TYR A 40 -10.70 2.16 -5.36
CA TYR A 40 -9.76 1.08 -5.06
C TYR A 40 -9.33 1.16 -3.60
N MET A 41 -9.03 0.03 -2.97
CA MET A 41 -8.57 0.02 -1.58
C MET A 41 -7.42 -0.96 -1.39
N VAL A 42 -6.36 -0.49 -0.72
CA VAL A 42 -5.19 -1.28 -0.35
C VAL A 42 -5.05 -1.26 1.17
N ILE A 43 -5.02 -2.43 1.82
CA ILE A 43 -4.91 -2.55 3.27
C ILE A 43 -3.75 -3.43 3.69
N GLY A 44 -2.91 -2.93 4.59
CA GLY A 44 -1.89 -3.72 5.29
C GLY A 44 -2.48 -4.49 6.46
N TYR A 45 -2.04 -5.73 6.67
CA TYR A 45 -2.47 -6.55 7.81
C TYR A 45 -1.31 -7.27 8.51
N TYR A 46 -1.48 -7.47 9.83
CA TYR A 46 -0.45 -8.09 10.66
C TYR A 46 -0.76 -9.56 11.00
N HIS A 47 -2.00 -9.89 11.36
CA HIS A 47 -2.35 -11.26 11.73
C HIS A 47 -3.05 -11.98 10.57
N PRO A 48 -2.66 -13.22 10.25
CA PRO A 48 -3.43 -14.07 9.34
C PRO A 48 -4.90 -14.18 9.76
N GLY A 49 -5.78 -14.34 8.77
CA GLY A 49 -7.22 -14.43 8.93
C GLY A 49 -7.97 -13.09 8.78
N TYR A 50 -7.26 -11.96 8.67
CA TYR A 50 -7.89 -10.66 8.41
C TYR A 50 -8.12 -10.38 6.92
N GLU A 51 -7.47 -11.12 6.03
CA GLU A 51 -7.51 -10.92 4.58
C GLU A 51 -8.93 -11.01 4.04
N THR A 52 -9.58 -12.16 4.24
CA THR A 52 -10.95 -12.43 3.79
C THR A 52 -11.96 -11.41 4.32
N PRO A 53 -12.07 -11.13 5.63
CA PRO A 53 -13.05 -10.15 6.11
C PRO A 53 -12.76 -8.73 5.63
N LEU A 54 -11.49 -8.32 5.50
CA LEU A 54 -11.15 -7.00 4.94
C LEU A 54 -11.55 -6.89 3.46
N LEU A 55 -11.24 -7.90 2.65
CA LEU A 55 -11.64 -7.93 1.23
C LEU A 55 -13.16 -7.98 1.08
N GLN A 56 -13.86 -8.69 1.96
CA GLN A 56 -15.33 -8.70 1.97
C GLN A 56 -15.90 -7.31 2.25
N LEU A 57 -15.35 -6.58 3.22
CA LEU A 57 -15.75 -5.20 3.50
C LEU A 57 -15.54 -4.26 2.30
N ILE A 58 -14.46 -4.44 1.54
CA ILE A 58 -14.16 -3.67 0.33
C ILE A 58 -15.17 -4.03 -0.78
N TRP A 59 -15.44 -5.32 -0.98
CA TRP A 59 -16.40 -5.82 -1.97
C TRP A 59 -17.83 -5.31 -1.74
N GLU A 60 -18.31 -5.38 -0.50
CA GLU A 60 -19.67 -4.95 -0.12
C GLU A 60 -19.89 -3.45 -0.31
N ARG A 61 -18.82 -2.65 -0.26
CA ARG A 61 -18.87 -1.22 -0.59
C ARG A 61 -18.91 -0.93 -2.10
N GLY A 62 -18.78 -1.95 -2.94
CA GLY A 62 -18.87 -1.80 -4.39
C GLY A 62 -17.60 -1.31 -5.08
N PHE A 63 -16.44 -1.42 -4.43
CA PHE A 63 -15.14 -1.05 -5.00
C PHE A 63 -14.79 -1.88 -6.25
N GLN A 64 -14.04 -1.28 -7.18
CA GLN A 64 -13.60 -1.91 -8.42
C GLN A 64 -12.53 -2.97 -8.19
N ALA A 65 -11.61 -2.72 -7.26
CA ALA A 65 -10.68 -3.74 -6.79
C ALA A 65 -10.26 -3.48 -5.34
N GLY A 66 -9.92 -4.56 -4.65
CA GLY A 66 -9.42 -4.55 -3.28
C GLY A 66 -8.16 -5.38 -3.17
N LEU A 67 -7.19 -4.89 -2.41
CA LEU A 67 -5.91 -5.54 -2.20
C LEU A 67 -5.58 -5.52 -0.71
N VAL A 68 -5.21 -6.68 -0.16
CA VAL A 68 -4.58 -6.78 1.15
C VAL A 68 -3.14 -7.25 0.99
N VAL A 69 -2.23 -6.61 1.72
CA VAL A 69 -0.79 -6.86 1.63
C VAL A 69 -0.26 -7.23 3.01
N LYS A 70 0.52 -8.31 3.04
CA LYS A 70 1.30 -8.71 4.20
C LYS A 70 2.64 -7.98 4.19
N GLY A 71 2.63 -6.70 4.55
CA GLY A 71 3.85 -5.90 4.67
C GLY A 71 4.59 -6.14 6.00
N GLU A 72 5.84 -5.64 6.07
CA GLU A 72 6.56 -5.59 7.35
C GLU A 72 5.76 -4.76 8.37
N GLU A 73 5.68 -5.27 9.60
CA GLU A 73 4.93 -4.66 10.71
C GLU A 73 3.45 -4.37 10.40
N GLY A 74 2.88 -5.06 9.39
CA GLY A 74 1.48 -4.92 9.00
C GLY A 74 1.18 -3.69 8.15
N THR A 75 2.21 -3.11 7.53
CA THR A 75 2.07 -2.08 6.49
C THR A 75 1.42 -2.66 5.23
N SER A 76 0.91 -1.77 4.37
CA SER A 76 0.41 -2.11 3.03
C SER A 76 1.53 -2.15 1.98
N HIS A 77 2.79 -2.12 2.41
CA HIS A 77 3.94 -1.98 1.54
C HIS A 77 4.74 -3.27 1.44
N TYR A 78 5.20 -3.59 0.23
CA TYR A 78 6.14 -4.66 -0.03
C TYR A 78 7.53 -4.29 0.49
N ALA A 79 8.19 -5.26 1.10
CA ALA A 79 9.61 -5.23 1.43
C ALA A 79 10.45 -5.53 0.19
N LEU A 80 11.65 -4.96 0.12
CA LEU A 80 12.58 -5.17 -1.00
C LEU A 80 13.40 -6.46 -0.90
N ARG A 81 13.28 -7.19 0.20
CA ARG A 81 13.99 -8.45 0.41
C ARG A 81 13.16 -9.64 -0.03
N LEU A 82 13.83 -10.68 -0.50
CA LEU A 82 13.22 -11.99 -0.64
C LEU A 82 12.92 -12.59 0.75
N GLY A 83 11.74 -13.19 0.88
CA GLY A 83 11.32 -13.93 2.07
C GLY A 83 11.07 -15.39 1.73
N ASN A 84 10.92 -16.23 2.77
CA ASN A 84 10.39 -17.58 2.56
C ASN A 84 8.96 -17.48 1.99
N PRO A 85 8.62 -18.28 0.97
CA PRO A 85 7.28 -18.30 0.38
C PRO A 85 6.16 -18.51 1.41
N SER A 86 4.99 -18.03 1.05
CA SER A 86 3.75 -18.31 1.77
C SER A 86 3.36 -19.77 1.62
N THR A 87 2.74 -20.31 2.66
CA THR A 87 2.10 -21.63 2.66
C THR A 87 0.61 -21.47 2.95
N ALA A 88 -0.15 -22.57 2.86
CA ALA A 88 -1.57 -22.57 3.20
C ALA A 88 -1.83 -22.12 4.66
N GLU A 89 -0.87 -22.36 5.55
CA GLU A 89 -0.96 -22.08 6.99
C GLU A 89 -0.30 -20.75 7.39
N ARG A 90 0.52 -20.15 6.52
CA ARG A 90 1.33 -18.98 6.87
C ARG A 90 1.59 -18.07 5.66
N GLN A 91 0.96 -16.90 5.66
CA GLN A 91 1.27 -15.81 4.73
C GLN A 91 2.57 -15.10 5.15
N ALA A 92 3.53 -15.08 4.24
CA ALA A 92 4.82 -14.45 4.40
C ALA A 92 4.78 -12.95 4.07
N ILE A 93 5.85 -12.23 4.42
CA ILE A 93 6.03 -10.85 3.94
C ILE A 93 6.02 -10.85 2.41
N ASN A 94 5.33 -9.85 1.83
CA ASN A 94 5.04 -9.70 0.40
C ASN A 94 3.92 -10.58 -0.15
N TYR A 95 3.23 -11.35 0.70
CA TYR A 95 1.99 -12.00 0.30
C TYR A 95 0.91 -10.97 -0.01
N SER A 96 0.21 -11.19 -1.12
CA SER A 96 -0.92 -10.40 -1.59
C SER A 96 -2.14 -11.27 -1.73
N GLN A 97 -3.28 -10.74 -1.33
CA GLN A 97 -4.59 -11.31 -1.67
C GLN A 97 -5.52 -10.19 -2.07
N GLY A 98 -6.35 -10.41 -3.08
CA GLY A 98 -7.22 -9.35 -3.56
C GLY A 98 -8.31 -9.85 -4.48
N PHE A 99 -9.08 -8.91 -4.99
CA PHE A 99 -10.07 -9.16 -6.04
C PHE A 99 -10.10 -8.00 -7.03
N ARG A 100 -10.60 -8.30 -8.24
CA ARG A 100 -11.02 -7.31 -9.24
C ARG A 100 -12.47 -7.54 -9.62
N ARG A 101 -13.18 -6.47 -9.94
CA ARG A 101 -14.53 -6.54 -10.49
C ARG A 101 -14.47 -6.48 -12.02
N VAL A 102 -14.64 -7.64 -12.66
CA VAL A 102 -14.59 -7.79 -14.13
C VAL A 102 -15.97 -8.18 -14.63
N GLY A 103 -16.56 -7.37 -15.51
CA GLY A 103 -17.92 -7.62 -16.02
C GLY A 103 -18.99 -7.74 -14.91
N GLY A 104 -18.82 -7.01 -13.80
CA GLY A 104 -19.70 -7.08 -12.62
C GLY A 104 -19.47 -8.29 -11.71
N ARG A 105 -18.54 -9.19 -12.05
CA ARG A 105 -18.20 -10.38 -11.26
C ARG A 105 -16.93 -10.15 -10.46
N ARG A 106 -16.82 -10.85 -9.33
CA ARG A 106 -15.61 -10.88 -8.50
C ARG A 106 -14.63 -11.91 -9.05
N GLU A 107 -13.41 -11.48 -9.33
CA GLU A 107 -12.27 -12.33 -9.67
C GLU A 107 -11.22 -12.20 -8.58
N ASP A 108 -11.06 -13.24 -7.76
CA ASP A 108 -10.10 -13.27 -6.66
C ASP A 108 -8.70 -13.71 -7.12
N PHE A 109 -7.67 -13.21 -6.45
CA PHE A 109 -6.27 -13.61 -6.68
C PHE A 109 -5.49 -13.68 -5.36
N SER A 110 -4.42 -14.47 -5.35
CA SER A 110 -3.43 -14.46 -4.28
C SER A 110 -2.07 -14.92 -4.79
N LEU A 111 -1.00 -14.26 -4.36
CA LEU A 111 0.38 -14.53 -4.79
C LEU A 111 1.38 -13.89 -3.83
N ASP A 112 2.59 -14.44 -3.79
CA ASP A 112 3.75 -13.74 -3.22
C ASP A 112 4.37 -12.84 -4.28
N ILE A 113 4.77 -11.63 -3.89
CA ILE A 113 5.57 -10.75 -4.73
C ILE A 113 7.05 -10.98 -4.40
N ASP A 114 7.79 -11.51 -5.37
CA ASP A 114 9.25 -11.63 -5.31
C ASP A 114 9.89 -10.36 -5.91
N PRO A 115 10.55 -9.50 -5.10
CA PRO A 115 11.21 -8.30 -5.61
C PRO A 115 12.33 -8.59 -6.62
N SER A 116 12.95 -9.78 -6.57
CA SER A 116 14.07 -10.15 -7.44
C SER A 116 13.65 -10.32 -8.90
N GLU A 117 12.38 -10.68 -9.17
CA GLU A 117 11.81 -10.73 -10.52
C GLU A 117 11.82 -9.36 -11.21
N PHE A 118 11.87 -8.28 -10.42
CA PHE A 118 11.91 -6.90 -10.90
C PHE A 118 13.29 -6.25 -10.77
N GLY A 119 14.33 -7.04 -10.45
CA GLY A 119 15.71 -6.59 -10.31
C GLY A 119 16.09 -6.07 -8.92
N PHE A 120 15.18 -6.13 -7.93
CA PHE A 120 15.44 -5.67 -6.57
C PHE A 120 16.01 -6.80 -5.71
N ASN A 121 17.34 -6.91 -5.70
CA ASN A 121 18.06 -8.00 -5.04
C ASN A 121 18.64 -7.53 -3.70
N TYR A 122 17.83 -7.59 -2.63
CA TYR A 122 18.25 -7.20 -1.28
C TYR A 122 18.24 -8.40 -0.33
N GLU A 123 19.33 -8.59 0.43
CA GLU A 123 19.40 -9.62 1.49
C GLU A 123 18.51 -9.27 2.69
N LYS A 124 18.40 -7.96 3.01
CA LYS A 124 17.63 -7.42 4.13
C LYS A 124 16.82 -6.23 3.64
N ASN A 125 15.67 -5.97 4.27
CA ASN A 125 14.89 -4.81 3.90
C ASN A 125 15.63 -3.55 4.38
N PRO A 126 16.06 -2.67 3.47
CA PRO A 126 16.85 -1.50 3.82
C PRO A 126 16.11 -0.55 4.76
N ARG A 127 16.84 0.07 5.67
CA ARG A 127 16.35 1.10 6.60
C ARG A 127 17.19 2.37 6.44
N ILE A 128 16.57 3.52 6.64
CA ILE A 128 17.35 4.75 6.79
C ILE A 128 17.98 4.77 8.19
N GLU A 129 19.18 5.29 8.30
CA GLU A 129 19.93 5.30 9.57
C GLU A 129 19.35 6.32 10.56
N THR A 130 19.01 7.52 10.06
CA THR A 130 18.45 8.60 10.87
C THR A 130 16.93 8.48 10.93
N ILE A 131 16.38 8.24 12.11
CA ILE A 131 14.93 8.12 12.33
C ILE A 131 14.37 9.49 12.75
N SER A 132 14.03 10.33 11.78
CA SER A 132 13.32 11.59 12.00
C SER A 132 12.36 11.92 10.86
N PRO A 133 11.31 12.72 11.09
CA PRO A 133 10.41 13.18 10.02
C PRO A 133 11.15 13.86 8.86
N GLU A 134 12.14 14.69 9.17
CA GLU A 134 12.93 15.44 8.20
C GLU A 134 13.77 14.51 7.32
N ALA A 135 14.40 13.49 7.93
CA ALA A 135 15.17 12.49 7.21
C ALA A 135 14.29 11.67 6.24
N PHE A 136 13.09 11.25 6.68
CA PHE A 136 12.14 10.54 5.81
C PHE A 136 11.63 11.44 4.67
N ALA A 137 11.35 12.71 4.96
CA ALA A 137 10.90 13.67 3.96
C ALA A 137 12.00 13.91 2.90
N SER A 138 13.24 14.16 3.32
CA SER A 138 14.38 14.36 2.40
C SER A 138 14.57 13.14 1.50
N ALA A 139 14.63 11.94 2.09
CA ALA A 139 14.85 10.70 1.34
C ALA A 139 13.71 10.40 0.34
N GLY A 140 12.47 10.72 0.70
CA GLY A 140 11.33 10.62 -0.20
C GLY A 140 11.40 11.62 -1.37
N MET A 141 11.80 12.86 -1.09
CA MET A 141 11.96 13.90 -2.11
C MET A 141 13.10 13.58 -3.09
N GLU A 142 14.24 13.09 -2.59
CA GLU A 142 15.36 12.62 -3.42
C GLU A 142 14.95 11.45 -4.32
N ALA A 143 14.22 10.47 -3.77
CA ALA A 143 13.71 9.36 -4.57
C ALA A 143 12.74 9.83 -5.66
N LEU A 144 11.81 10.74 -5.33
CA LEU A 144 10.88 11.34 -6.29
C LEU A 144 11.57 12.22 -7.34
N SER A 145 12.77 12.74 -7.07
CA SER A 145 13.59 13.46 -8.05
C SER A 145 14.39 12.52 -8.97
N GLY A 146 14.17 11.20 -8.88
CA GLY A 146 14.88 10.20 -9.68
C GLY A 146 16.23 9.77 -9.12
N HIS A 147 16.60 10.18 -7.90
CA HIS A 147 17.84 9.71 -7.26
C HIS A 147 17.72 8.22 -6.94
N LYS A 148 18.56 7.39 -7.56
CA LYS A 148 18.50 5.93 -7.43
C LYS A 148 18.98 5.48 -6.05
N GLY A 149 18.40 4.39 -5.56
CA GLY A 149 18.74 3.78 -4.28
C GLY A 149 17.54 3.10 -3.62
N GLN A 150 17.72 2.64 -2.39
CA GLN A 150 16.72 1.82 -1.67
C GLN A 150 15.32 2.45 -1.54
N ILE A 151 15.23 3.78 -1.44
CA ILE A 151 13.93 4.46 -1.33
C ILE A 151 13.26 4.57 -2.70
N TYR A 152 14.02 4.86 -3.74
CA TYR A 152 13.55 4.83 -5.13
C TYR A 152 13.03 3.44 -5.50
N ASP A 153 13.80 2.38 -5.23
CA ASP A 153 13.40 1.00 -5.51
C ASP A 153 12.11 0.62 -4.78
N ARG A 154 11.97 1.07 -3.52
CA ARG A 154 10.76 0.84 -2.73
C ARG A 154 9.55 1.54 -3.37
N LEU A 155 9.70 2.79 -3.83
CA LEU A 155 8.63 3.50 -4.53
C LEU A 155 8.23 2.77 -5.82
N VAL A 156 9.22 2.32 -6.59
CA VAL A 156 8.99 1.61 -7.84
C VAL A 156 8.23 0.31 -7.60
N LEU A 157 8.73 -0.57 -6.73
CA LEU A 157 8.09 -1.86 -6.45
C LEU A 157 6.66 -1.67 -5.94
N ASN A 158 6.46 -0.78 -4.96
CA ASN A 158 5.16 -0.62 -4.32
C ASN A 158 4.11 -0.05 -5.29
N THR A 159 4.46 1.00 -6.02
CA THR A 159 3.52 1.62 -6.98
C THR A 159 3.19 0.65 -8.11
N ALA A 160 4.22 0.04 -8.73
CA ALA A 160 4.03 -0.86 -9.86
C ALA A 160 3.18 -2.08 -9.49
N MET A 161 3.47 -2.73 -8.36
CA MET A 161 2.73 -3.92 -7.94
C MET A 161 1.32 -3.56 -7.49
N THR A 162 1.11 -2.41 -6.86
CA THR A 162 -0.26 -1.94 -6.56
C THR A 162 -1.04 -1.70 -7.84
N ASP A 163 -0.49 -1.00 -8.82
CA ASP A 163 -1.16 -0.73 -10.10
C ASP A 163 -1.47 -2.02 -10.86
N TYR A 164 -0.50 -2.93 -10.96
CA TYR A 164 -0.68 -4.23 -11.59
C TYR A 164 -1.78 -5.02 -10.89
N LEU A 165 -1.73 -5.15 -9.56
CA LEU A 165 -2.66 -6.00 -8.80
C LEU A 165 -4.08 -5.43 -8.77
N LEU A 166 -4.25 -4.11 -8.81
CA LEU A 166 -5.55 -3.46 -8.94
C LEU A 166 -6.09 -3.47 -10.38
N GLY A 167 -5.30 -3.89 -11.37
CA GLY A 167 -5.68 -3.96 -12.78
C GLY A 167 -5.58 -2.62 -13.52
N LEU A 168 -4.82 -1.66 -12.98
CA LEU A 168 -4.51 -0.38 -13.63
C LEU A 168 -3.41 -0.52 -14.70
N CYS A 169 -2.63 -1.58 -14.60
CA CYS A 169 -1.70 -2.04 -15.63
C CYS A 169 -1.82 -3.56 -15.78
N SER A 170 -1.81 -4.06 -17.00
CA SER A 170 -2.00 -5.50 -17.28
C SER A 170 -0.72 -6.32 -17.12
N ASP A 171 0.44 -5.68 -17.20
CA ASP A 171 1.74 -6.34 -17.14
C ASP A 171 2.58 -5.75 -16.00
N PRO A 172 3.15 -6.58 -15.11
CA PRO A 172 3.88 -6.10 -13.96
C PRO A 172 5.22 -5.44 -14.33
N HIS A 173 5.88 -5.84 -15.43
CA HIS A 173 7.11 -5.19 -15.89
C HIS A 173 6.82 -3.83 -16.55
N GLU A 174 5.74 -3.73 -17.33
CA GLU A 174 5.25 -2.46 -17.84
C GLU A 174 4.90 -1.49 -16.69
N ALA A 175 4.25 -1.98 -15.63
CA ALA A 175 3.94 -1.16 -14.44
C ALA A 175 5.21 -0.61 -13.78
N VAL A 176 6.28 -1.42 -13.72
CA VAL A 176 7.60 -1.00 -13.22
C VAL A 176 8.18 0.10 -14.10
N GLU A 177 8.21 -0.09 -15.42
CA GLU A 177 8.77 0.91 -16.34
C GLU A 177 7.98 2.21 -16.35
N ARG A 178 6.64 2.15 -16.32
CA ARG A 178 5.77 3.33 -16.19
C ARG A 178 6.01 4.09 -14.89
N THR A 179 6.21 3.36 -13.79
CA THR A 179 6.52 4.00 -12.50
C THR A 179 7.87 4.70 -12.54
N LYS A 180 8.91 4.02 -13.06
CA LYS A 180 10.25 4.61 -13.23
C LYS A 180 10.18 5.87 -14.09
N GLU A 181 9.49 5.81 -15.23
CA GLU A 181 9.34 6.93 -16.15
C GLU A 181 8.60 8.12 -15.51
N ALA A 182 7.56 7.88 -14.71
CA ALA A 182 6.84 8.93 -13.98
C ALA A 182 7.72 9.64 -12.94
N ILE A 183 8.62 8.91 -12.29
CA ILE A 183 9.59 9.45 -11.32
C ILE A 183 10.72 10.19 -12.07
N ASP A 184 11.37 9.52 -13.02
CA ASP A 184 12.57 10.00 -13.72
C ASP A 184 12.31 11.19 -14.64
N SER A 185 11.10 11.31 -15.17
CA SER A 185 10.68 12.52 -15.91
C SER A 185 10.41 13.73 -15.01
N GLY A 186 10.46 13.58 -13.69
CA GLY A 186 10.17 14.62 -12.71
C GLY A 186 8.67 14.91 -12.53
N ARG A 187 7.78 14.21 -13.24
CA ARG A 187 6.33 14.43 -13.13
C ARG A 187 5.79 14.09 -11.75
N ALA A 188 6.27 13.02 -11.13
CA ALA A 188 5.87 12.64 -9.79
C ALA A 188 6.21 13.74 -8.76
N LEU A 189 7.43 14.27 -8.81
CA LEU A 189 7.87 15.36 -7.93
C LEU A 189 7.09 16.67 -8.19
N ALA A 190 6.88 17.03 -9.46
CA ALA A 190 6.09 18.21 -9.84
C ALA A 190 4.63 18.12 -9.35
N HIS A 191 4.05 16.91 -9.36
CA HIS A 191 2.71 16.67 -8.84
C HIS A 191 2.65 16.92 -7.32
N LEU A 192 3.61 16.39 -6.56
CA LEU A 192 3.72 16.65 -5.12
C LEU A 192 3.91 18.14 -4.81
N ALA A 193 4.77 18.85 -5.55
CA ALA A 193 4.98 20.28 -5.39
C ALA A 193 3.69 21.09 -5.63
N THR A 194 2.91 20.70 -6.65
CA THR A 194 1.60 21.31 -6.94
C THR A 194 0.60 21.09 -5.80
N TYR A 195 0.58 19.89 -5.21
CA TYR A 195 -0.27 19.58 -4.06
C TYR A 195 0.11 20.41 -2.82
N ILE A 196 1.41 20.55 -2.53
CA ILE A 196 1.90 21.37 -1.42
C ILE A 196 1.51 22.84 -1.62
N ALA A 197 1.70 23.38 -2.83
CA ALA A 197 1.34 24.77 -3.14
C ALA A 197 -0.16 25.03 -2.91
N LYS A 198 -1.03 24.09 -3.29
CA LYS A 198 -2.48 24.20 -3.08
C LYS A 198 -2.91 24.05 -1.63
N SER A 199 -2.19 23.26 -0.83
CA SER A 199 -2.52 23.03 0.59
C SER A 199 -2.13 24.21 1.50
N ASN A 200 -1.28 25.11 1.02
CA ASN A 200 -0.85 26.31 1.74
C ASN A 200 -1.69 27.57 1.40
N LEU A 201 -2.70 27.42 0.53
CA LEU A 201 -3.70 28.46 0.23
C LEU A 201 -4.80 28.44 1.29
#